data_AF-H5YJS6-F1
#
_entry.id   AF-H5YJS6-F1
#
_cell.length_a   1.000
_cell.length_b   1.000
_cell.length_c   1.000
_cell.angle_alpha   90.00
_cell.angle_beta   90.00
_cell.angle_gamma   90.00
#
_symmetry.space_group_name_H-M   'P 1'
#
loop_
_entity.id
_entity.type
_entity.pdbx_description
1 polymer ?
#
loop_
_entity_poly.entity_id
_entity_poly.type
_entity_poly.pdbx_seq_one_letter_code
_entity_poly.pdbx_strand_id
1 'polypeptide(L)'
;MVSERKTLVQPAFTDRLLVKGREFTIVSGGRTLGTALCFWVRPCFCGADARAVRSGMILSTHAIVGGAIAYMLPSHPIVVAVAGFVSHFVIDAIPHWDYPLQAISVRKNADNRLLKADRRLWMDLLTIATDASAGFALAILLFYPSAPIWVIALGAAAGMLPDPLQFVHSLYKREPLVTLQRFHVWIHTKRKLNWQIGIVSQAAFAALVAATALVAKQ
;
A
#
# COMPACT_ATOMS: atom_id res chain seq x y z
N MET A 1 -60.68 0.25 56.19
CA MET A 1 -61.24 1.61 56.40
C MET A 1 -60.10 2.61 56.37
N VAL A 2 -60.19 3.62 55.49
CA VAL A 2 -59.59 4.97 55.54
C VAL A 2 -58.06 5.03 55.75
N SER A 3 -57.27 5.15 54.69
CA SER A 3 -56.85 6.43 54.05
C SER A 3 -55.99 7.31 54.95
N GLU A 4 -54.68 7.36 54.68
CA GLU A 4 -53.98 8.63 54.47
C GLU A 4 -52.66 8.40 53.71
N ARG A 5 -52.60 8.95 52.49
CA ARG A 5 -51.41 9.01 51.64
C ARG A 5 -50.67 10.30 52.03
N LYS A 6 -49.52 10.20 52.70
CA LYS A 6 -48.59 11.32 52.88
C LYS A 6 -47.38 11.11 51.98
N THR A 7 -47.41 11.78 50.84
CA THR A 7 -46.26 12.10 50.00
C THR A 7 -45.28 12.96 50.80
N LEU A 8 -44.10 12.42 51.10
CA LEU A 8 -42.94 13.20 51.53
C LEU A 8 -41.77 12.89 50.60
N VAL A 9 -41.29 13.99 50.02
CA VAL A 9 -40.25 14.13 49.02
C VAL A 9 -38.92 13.60 49.58
N GLN A 10 -38.23 12.74 48.82
CA GLN A 10 -36.85 12.36 49.13
C GLN A 10 -35.89 13.52 48.84
N PRO A 11 -34.91 13.81 49.71
CA PRO A 11 -33.78 14.64 49.33
C PRO A 11 -32.81 13.86 48.43
N ALA A 12 -32.48 14.46 47.28
CA ALA A 12 -31.55 13.93 46.30
C ALA A 12 -30.12 13.85 46.85
N PHE A 13 -29.57 12.64 46.88
CA PHE A 13 -28.15 12.40 47.11
C PHE A 13 -27.38 12.76 45.83
N THR A 14 -26.57 13.82 45.88
CA THR A 14 -25.75 14.28 44.76
C THR A 14 -24.30 13.90 45.01
N ASP A 15 -23.82 12.86 44.32
CA ASP A 15 -22.38 12.57 44.27
C ASP A 15 -21.70 13.56 43.31
N ARG A 16 -20.84 14.40 43.88
CA ARG A 16 -20.00 15.38 43.17
C ARG A 16 -18.75 14.69 42.62
N LEU A 17 -18.66 14.57 41.29
CA LEU A 17 -17.40 14.33 40.59
C LEU A 17 -16.71 15.68 40.31
N LEU A 18 -15.60 15.93 41.00
CA LEU A 18 -14.73 17.10 40.81
C LEU A 18 -13.89 16.93 39.54
N VAL A 19 -14.22 17.66 38.48
CA VAL A 19 -13.37 17.86 37.29
C VAL A 19 -13.14 19.35 37.09
N LYS A 20 -11.87 19.76 37.22
CA LYS A 20 -11.23 20.98 36.72
C LYS A 20 -12.17 22.09 36.17
N GLY A 21 -12.52 23.03 37.03
CA GLY A 21 -12.42 24.47 36.73
C GLY A 21 -13.36 25.11 35.72
N ARG A 22 -14.56 24.57 35.45
CA ARG A 22 -15.67 25.31 34.82
C ARG A 22 -17.02 24.82 35.37
N GLU A 23 -17.80 25.71 35.98
CA GLU A 23 -19.18 25.42 36.38
C GLU A 23 -20.05 25.23 35.14
N PHE A 24 -20.60 24.03 34.97
CA PHE A 24 -21.68 23.76 34.02
C PHE A 24 -22.86 23.18 34.78
N THR A 25 -23.91 23.99 34.95
CA THR A 25 -25.18 23.56 35.53
C THR A 25 -25.97 22.79 34.46
N ILE A 26 -26.00 21.46 34.57
CA ILE A 26 -26.88 20.61 33.76
C ILE A 26 -28.24 20.55 34.47
N VAL A 27 -29.22 21.28 33.93
CA VAL A 27 -30.63 21.15 34.32
C VAL A 27 -31.23 19.96 33.55
N SER A 28 -31.48 18.86 34.25
CA SER A 28 -32.29 17.74 33.77
C SER A 28 -33.76 18.06 34.02
N GLY A 29 -34.47 18.51 32.99
CA GLY A 29 -35.91 18.82 33.01
C GLY A 29 -36.66 17.96 31.99
N GLY A 30 -37.64 17.21 32.48
CA GLY A 30 -38.39 16.21 31.72
C GLY A 30 -39.41 16.75 30.72
N ARG A 31 -39.67 15.89 29.73
CA ARG A 31 -40.90 15.64 28.95
C ARG A 31 -41.96 16.76 28.91
N THR A 32 -42.11 17.36 27.73
CA THR A 32 -43.38 17.89 27.22
C THR A 32 -43.67 17.33 25.85
N LEU A 33 -44.90 16.83 25.67
CA LEU A 33 -45.49 16.39 24.41
C LEU A 33 -45.36 17.49 23.35
N GLY A 34 -44.94 17.09 22.15
CA GLY A 34 -44.97 17.91 20.95
C GLY A 34 -45.05 17.01 19.74
N THR A 35 -46.25 16.77 19.25
CA THR A 35 -46.52 16.26 17.90
C THR A 35 -45.84 17.14 16.87
N ALA A 36 -44.80 16.62 16.24
CA ALA A 36 -44.28 17.15 14.98
C ALA A 36 -43.95 15.96 14.09
N LEU A 37 -44.83 15.74 13.10
CA LEU A 37 -44.50 15.02 11.87
C LEU A 37 -43.16 15.58 11.35
N CYS A 38 -42.13 14.74 11.33
CA CYS A 38 -40.95 14.97 10.50
C CYS A 38 -40.73 13.73 9.66
N PHE A 39 -41.50 13.71 8.57
CA PHE A 39 -41.27 12.93 7.38
C PHE A 39 -40.01 13.48 6.71
N TRP A 40 -38.83 12.96 7.04
CA TRP A 40 -37.64 13.08 6.19
C TRP A 40 -36.78 11.83 6.36
N VAL A 41 -37.01 10.88 5.46
CA VAL A 41 -36.02 9.90 5.06
C VAL A 41 -34.82 10.68 4.51
N ARG A 42 -33.78 10.81 5.32
CA ARG A 42 -32.43 11.07 4.83
C ARG A 42 -31.61 9.82 5.11
N PRO A 43 -31.19 9.05 4.09
CA PRO A 43 -30.08 8.15 4.28
C PRO A 43 -28.89 9.02 4.67
N CYS A 44 -28.31 8.78 5.84
CA CYS A 44 -26.98 9.28 6.15
C CYS A 44 -26.00 8.61 5.19
N PHE A 45 -25.86 9.18 3.99
CA PHE A 45 -24.71 8.95 3.13
C PHE A 45 -23.55 9.77 3.72
N CYS A 46 -23.05 9.30 4.86
CA CYS A 46 -21.86 9.85 5.48
C CYS A 46 -20.65 9.17 4.85
N GLY A 47 -20.02 9.90 3.93
CA GLY A 47 -18.57 9.86 3.70
C GLY A 47 -17.93 8.50 3.48
N ALA A 48 -18.06 7.97 2.26
CA ALA A 48 -17.04 7.08 1.69
C ALA A 48 -16.22 7.84 0.64
N ASP A 49 -15.66 9.00 1.00
CA ASP A 49 -14.44 9.51 0.34
C ASP A 49 -13.21 9.02 1.12
N ALA A 50 -13.20 7.72 1.42
CA ALA A 50 -11.96 7.01 1.55
C ALA A 50 -11.52 6.77 0.10
N ARG A 51 -10.79 7.72 -0.48
CA ARG A 51 -9.85 7.43 -1.58
C ARG A 51 -8.86 6.41 -1.02
N ALA A 52 -9.29 5.15 -0.97
CA ALA A 52 -8.52 4.04 -0.48
C ALA A 52 -7.27 4.04 -1.33
N VAL A 53 -6.15 4.44 -0.73
CA VAL A 53 -4.83 4.44 -1.35
C VAL A 53 -4.43 2.99 -1.56
N ARG A 54 -5.06 2.35 -2.54
CA ARG A 54 -4.75 1.00 -3.00
C ARG A 54 -3.30 1.05 -3.47
N SER A 55 -2.44 0.35 -2.74
CA SER A 55 -1.00 0.31 -3.02
C SER A 55 -0.81 -0.88 -3.94
N GLY A 56 -0.26 -0.61 -5.12
CA GLY A 56 0.21 -1.64 -6.04
C GLY A 56 1.72 -1.74 -6.02
N MET A 57 2.23 -2.47 -6.98
CA MET A 57 3.65 -2.70 -7.26
C MET A 57 3.81 -2.56 -8.77
N ILE A 58 4.86 -1.94 -9.31
CA ILE A 58 5.13 -1.99 -10.77
C ILE A 58 6.46 -2.68 -11.00
N LEU A 59 6.39 -3.98 -11.26
CA LEU A 59 7.55 -4.86 -11.32
C LEU A 59 8.33 -4.68 -12.62
N SER A 60 7.66 -4.31 -13.71
CA SER A 60 8.30 -4.20 -15.02
C SER A 60 9.42 -3.17 -15.07
N THR A 61 9.28 -2.02 -14.40
CA THR A 61 10.35 -1.01 -14.34
C THR A 61 11.59 -1.53 -13.60
N HIS A 62 11.39 -2.20 -12.46
CA HIS A 62 12.49 -2.80 -11.70
C HIS A 62 13.18 -3.92 -12.47
N ALA A 63 12.42 -4.71 -13.24
CA ALA A 63 12.95 -5.75 -14.12
C ALA A 63 13.89 -5.17 -15.18
N ILE A 64 13.48 -4.08 -15.84
CA ILE A 64 14.27 -3.42 -16.89
C ILE A 64 15.55 -2.81 -16.32
N VAL A 65 15.47 -2.12 -15.18
CA VAL A 65 16.68 -1.55 -14.54
C VAL A 65 17.62 -2.65 -14.07
N GLY A 66 17.11 -3.73 -13.47
CA GLY A 66 17.91 -4.90 -13.12
C GLY A 66 18.58 -5.56 -14.34
N GLY A 67 17.85 -5.67 -15.45
CA GLY A 67 18.39 -6.14 -16.73
C GLY A 67 19.46 -5.22 -17.31
N ALA A 68 19.30 -3.90 -17.18
CA ALA A 68 20.29 -2.92 -17.61
C ALA A 68 21.60 -3.04 -16.81
N ILE A 69 21.50 -3.25 -15.50
CA ILE A 69 22.66 -3.52 -14.63
C ILE A 69 23.35 -4.84 -15.06
N ALA A 70 22.58 -5.89 -15.34
CA ALA A 70 23.10 -7.15 -15.86
C ALA A 70 23.82 -6.97 -17.20
N TYR A 71 23.28 -6.12 -18.08
CA TYR A 71 23.89 -5.77 -19.35
C TYR A 71 25.23 -5.03 -19.19
N MET A 72 25.33 -4.13 -18.21
CA MET A 72 26.56 -3.38 -17.90
C MET A 72 27.65 -4.25 -17.27
N LEU A 73 27.25 -5.22 -16.43
CA LEU A 73 28.18 -6.02 -15.61
C LEU A 73 28.00 -7.53 -15.80
N PRO A 74 28.02 -8.05 -17.06
CA PRO A 74 27.64 -9.43 -17.34
C PRO A 74 28.58 -10.48 -16.73
N SER A 75 29.84 -10.11 -16.45
CA SER A 75 30.86 -10.94 -15.82
C SER A 75 30.78 -10.98 -14.29
N HIS A 76 29.91 -10.18 -13.66
CA HIS A 76 29.84 -10.03 -12.20
C HIS A 76 28.43 -10.33 -11.67
N PRO A 77 27.96 -11.59 -11.73
CA PRO A 77 26.58 -11.96 -11.38
C PRO A 77 26.19 -11.62 -9.94
N ILE A 78 27.14 -11.72 -8.99
CA ILE A 78 26.90 -11.34 -7.58
C ILE A 78 26.64 -9.83 -7.48
N VAL A 79 27.44 -9.01 -8.17
CA VAL A 79 27.25 -7.56 -8.20
C VAL A 79 25.93 -7.22 -8.87
N VAL A 80 25.57 -7.91 -9.96
CA VAL A 80 24.28 -7.75 -10.65
C VAL A 80 23.11 -8.04 -9.71
N ALA A 81 23.16 -9.15 -8.96
CA ALA A 81 22.10 -9.49 -8.02
C ALA A 81 21.97 -8.44 -6.90
N VAL A 82 23.09 -8.04 -6.28
CA VAL A 82 23.08 -7.05 -5.20
C VAL A 82 22.65 -5.67 -5.70
N ALA A 83 23.22 -5.20 -6.82
CA ALA A 83 22.89 -3.91 -7.40
C ALA A 83 21.45 -3.88 -7.95
N GLY A 84 20.96 -4.98 -8.54
CA GLY A 84 19.56 -5.13 -8.92
C GLY A 84 18.64 -5.00 -7.70
N PHE A 85 18.89 -5.74 -6.63
CA PHE A 85 18.13 -5.67 -5.38
C PHE A 85 18.14 -4.26 -4.77
N VAL A 86 19.29 -3.60 -4.74
CA VAL A 86 19.40 -2.22 -4.22
C VAL A 86 18.68 -1.22 -5.13
N SER A 87 18.74 -1.41 -6.45
CA SER A 87 18.11 -0.50 -7.42
C SER A 87 16.61 -0.37 -7.23
N HIS A 88 15.94 -1.45 -6.77
CA HIS A 88 14.52 -1.42 -6.42
C HIS A 88 14.20 -0.28 -5.45
N PHE A 89 14.90 -0.22 -4.31
CA PHE A 89 14.68 0.79 -3.29
C PHE A 89 15.00 2.22 -3.77
N VAL A 90 15.98 2.35 -4.67
CA VAL A 90 16.35 3.64 -5.27
C VAL A 90 15.24 4.14 -6.19
N ILE A 91 14.67 3.26 -7.01
CA ILE A 91 13.58 3.62 -7.93
C ILE A 91 12.30 3.92 -7.15
N ASP A 92 12.01 3.15 -6.09
CA ASP A 92 10.84 3.35 -5.23
C ASP A 92 10.86 4.68 -4.46
N ALA A 93 12.04 5.28 -4.28
CA ALA A 93 12.17 6.60 -3.68
C ALA A 93 11.65 7.72 -4.61
N ILE A 94 11.56 7.47 -5.92
CA ILE A 94 11.06 8.42 -6.91
C ILE A 94 9.53 8.38 -6.93
N PRO A 95 8.82 9.52 -6.94
CA PRO A 95 7.36 9.54 -7.09
C PRO A 95 6.91 8.74 -8.31
N HIS A 96 6.12 7.70 -8.07
CA HIS A 96 5.63 6.80 -9.11
C HIS A 96 4.14 6.51 -8.90
N TRP A 97 3.56 5.75 -9.82
CA TRP A 97 2.20 5.24 -9.69
C TRP A 97 2.23 3.72 -9.55
N ASP A 98 1.23 3.21 -8.84
CA ASP A 98 1.04 1.79 -8.60
C ASP A 98 -0.36 1.36 -8.97
N TYR A 99 -0.52 0.18 -9.58
CA TYR A 99 -1.85 -0.33 -9.89
C TYR A 99 -2.59 -0.85 -8.65
N PRO A 100 -3.87 -0.53 -8.47
CA PRO A 100 -4.59 -0.90 -7.26
C PRO A 100 -4.88 -2.41 -7.18
N LEU A 101 -4.32 -3.10 -6.18
CA LEU A 101 -4.69 -4.49 -5.85
C LEU A 101 -6.02 -4.54 -5.08
N GLN A 102 -6.79 -5.62 -5.28
CA GLN A 102 -8.15 -5.80 -4.76
C GLN A 102 -8.20 -6.65 -3.48
N ALA A 103 -7.52 -7.79 -3.47
CA ALA A 103 -7.46 -8.74 -2.38
C ALA A 103 -6.18 -8.59 -1.56
N ILE A 104 -5.04 -8.37 -2.23
CA ILE A 104 -3.73 -8.28 -1.57
C ILE A 104 -3.50 -6.86 -1.05
N SER A 105 -3.17 -6.74 0.24
CA SER A 105 -2.73 -5.47 0.83
C SER A 105 -1.23 -5.47 1.07
N VAL A 106 -0.51 -4.49 0.51
CA VAL A 106 0.94 -4.29 0.73
C VAL A 106 1.23 -3.05 1.59
N ARG A 107 0.25 -2.56 2.35
CA ARG A 107 0.41 -1.35 3.18
C ARG A 107 1.25 -1.60 4.45
N LYS A 108 1.69 -0.50 5.08
CA LYS A 108 2.23 -0.52 6.45
C LYS A 108 1.20 -1.19 7.39
N ASN A 109 1.62 -2.29 8.03
CA ASN A 109 0.81 -3.17 8.88
C ASN A 109 -0.24 -4.05 8.18
N ALA A 110 -0.11 -4.30 6.88
CA ALA A 110 -0.96 -5.27 6.20
C ALA A 110 -0.90 -6.66 6.88
N ASP A 111 -2.04 -7.36 6.85
CA ASP A 111 -2.16 -8.72 7.34
C ASP A 111 -2.94 -9.54 6.32
N ASN A 112 -2.22 -10.34 5.54
CA ASN A 112 -2.77 -11.16 4.47
C ASN A 112 -2.95 -12.63 4.89
N ARG A 113 -2.85 -12.94 6.19
CA ARG A 113 -2.95 -14.33 6.69
C ARG A 113 -4.33 -14.97 6.45
N LEU A 114 -5.36 -14.16 6.26
CA LEU A 114 -6.74 -14.58 6.01
C LEU A 114 -7.17 -14.40 4.54
N LEU A 115 -6.20 -14.34 3.61
CA LEU A 115 -6.51 -14.27 2.18
C LEU A 115 -7.35 -15.49 1.76
N LYS A 116 -8.46 -15.21 1.08
CA LYS A 116 -9.31 -16.23 0.48
C LYS A 116 -8.92 -16.42 -0.97
N ALA A 117 -8.90 -17.66 -1.43
CA ALA A 117 -8.70 -18.00 -2.84
C ALA A 117 -9.96 -17.69 -3.67
N ASP A 118 -10.32 -16.42 -3.74
CA ASP A 118 -11.47 -15.92 -4.50
C ASP A 118 -11.03 -15.31 -5.84
N ARG A 119 -12.02 -14.90 -6.64
CA ARG A 119 -11.77 -14.26 -7.94
C ARG A 119 -10.88 -13.01 -7.82
N ARG A 120 -10.94 -12.26 -6.72
CA ARG A 120 -10.17 -11.01 -6.56
C ARG A 120 -8.70 -11.32 -6.37
N LEU A 121 -8.37 -12.34 -5.57
CA LEU A 121 -6.99 -12.81 -5.44
C LEU A 121 -6.43 -13.26 -6.79
N TRP A 122 -7.20 -14.05 -7.55
CA TRP A 122 -6.75 -14.48 -8.88
C TRP A 122 -6.52 -13.33 -9.86
N MET A 123 -7.36 -12.30 -9.85
CA MET A 123 -7.16 -11.10 -10.68
C MET A 123 -5.91 -10.31 -10.27
N ASP A 124 -5.64 -10.19 -8.97
CA ASP A 124 -4.42 -9.57 -8.46
C ASP A 124 -3.17 -10.35 -8.89
N LEU A 125 -3.18 -11.67 -8.69
CA LEU A 125 -2.08 -12.54 -9.09
C LEU A 125 -1.84 -12.51 -10.61
N LEU A 126 -2.90 -12.50 -11.41
CA LEU A 126 -2.79 -12.40 -12.87
C LEU A 126 -2.19 -11.06 -13.29
N THR A 127 -2.58 -9.96 -12.64
CA THR A 127 -2.06 -8.63 -12.94
C THR A 127 -0.56 -8.55 -12.60
N ILE A 128 -0.18 -9.01 -11.41
CA ILE A 128 1.23 -9.07 -10.97
C ILE A 128 2.04 -9.99 -11.90
N ALA A 129 1.54 -11.18 -12.20
CA ALA A 129 2.23 -12.15 -13.06
C ALA A 129 2.40 -11.62 -14.49
N THR A 130 1.40 -10.93 -15.04
CA THR A 130 1.48 -10.36 -16.38
C THR A 130 2.51 -9.22 -16.44
N ASP A 131 2.49 -8.31 -15.46
CA ASP A 131 3.46 -7.20 -15.36
C ASP A 131 4.90 -7.72 -15.15
N ALA A 132 5.07 -8.68 -14.24
CA ALA A 132 6.34 -9.37 -14.01
C ALA A 132 6.87 -10.03 -15.29
N SER A 133 6.02 -10.80 -15.97
CA SER A 133 6.40 -11.53 -17.19
C SER A 133 6.73 -10.56 -18.33
N ALA A 134 5.96 -9.48 -18.47
CA ALA A 134 6.24 -8.43 -19.45
C ALA A 134 7.59 -7.74 -19.17
N GLY A 135 7.87 -7.44 -17.90
CA GLY A 135 9.16 -6.90 -17.46
C GLY A 135 10.34 -7.82 -17.80
N PHE A 136 10.25 -9.10 -17.46
CA PHE A 136 11.26 -10.09 -17.80
C PHE A 136 11.47 -10.23 -19.31
N ALA A 137 10.38 -10.38 -20.06
CA ALA A 137 10.43 -10.53 -21.51
C ALA A 137 11.08 -9.30 -22.16
N LEU A 138 10.73 -8.10 -21.70
CA LEU A 138 11.29 -6.86 -22.22
C LEU A 138 12.76 -6.69 -21.85
N ALA A 139 13.16 -7.01 -20.61
CA ALA A 139 14.57 -6.98 -20.22
C ALA A 139 15.43 -7.95 -21.07
N ILE A 140 14.95 -9.17 -21.31
CA ILE A 140 15.62 -10.13 -22.18
C ILE A 140 15.70 -9.60 -23.61
N LEU A 141 14.58 -9.11 -24.15
CA LEU A 141 14.50 -8.58 -25.52
C LEU A 141 15.46 -7.41 -25.77
N LEU A 142 15.61 -6.51 -24.79
CA LEU A 142 16.43 -5.30 -24.93
C LEU A 142 17.94 -5.59 -24.81
N PHE A 143 18.34 -6.56 -23.98
CA PHE A 143 19.75 -6.72 -23.59
C PHE A 143 20.41 -7.99 -24.14
N TYR A 144 19.64 -8.95 -24.65
CA TYR A 144 20.16 -10.10 -25.39
C TYR A 144 20.54 -9.71 -26.84
N PRO A 145 21.61 -10.27 -27.46
CA PRO A 145 22.56 -11.27 -26.96
C PRO A 145 23.78 -10.69 -26.23
N SER A 146 23.79 -9.39 -25.97
CA SER A 146 24.96 -8.69 -25.41
C SER A 146 25.29 -9.05 -23.95
N ALA A 147 24.36 -9.70 -23.24
CA ALA A 147 24.59 -10.36 -21.96
C ALA A 147 23.90 -11.74 -21.95
N PRO A 148 24.44 -12.73 -21.21
CA PRO A 148 23.80 -14.04 -21.12
C PRO A 148 22.40 -13.94 -20.49
N ILE A 149 21.43 -14.68 -21.04
CA ILE A 149 20.03 -14.65 -20.59
C ILE A 149 19.90 -14.88 -19.08
N TRP A 150 20.66 -15.81 -18.51
CA TRP A 150 20.58 -16.11 -17.09
C TRP A 150 21.07 -14.95 -16.20
N VAL A 151 22.02 -14.13 -16.67
CA VAL A 151 22.50 -12.94 -15.93
C VAL A 151 21.47 -11.82 -16.02
N ILE A 152 20.87 -11.62 -17.20
CA ILE A 152 19.75 -10.67 -17.38
C ILE A 152 18.58 -11.06 -16.48
N ALA A 153 18.22 -12.34 -16.48
CA ALA A 153 17.17 -12.87 -15.63
C ALA A 153 17.49 -12.72 -14.14
N LEU A 154 18.76 -12.94 -13.73
CA LEU A 154 19.21 -12.71 -12.37
C LEU A 154 19.04 -11.24 -11.94
N GLY A 155 19.46 -10.29 -12.78
CA GLY A 155 19.30 -8.86 -12.50
C GLY A 155 17.84 -8.45 -12.41
N ALA A 156 17.02 -8.86 -13.37
CA ALA A 156 15.58 -8.60 -13.38
C ALA A 156 14.88 -9.20 -12.15
N ALA A 157 15.17 -10.47 -11.83
CA ALA A 157 14.63 -11.15 -10.66
C ALA A 157 15.02 -10.42 -9.36
N ALA A 158 16.30 -10.05 -9.22
CA ALA A 158 16.79 -9.37 -8.04
C ALA A 158 16.16 -7.97 -7.86
N GLY A 159 15.97 -7.22 -8.95
CA GLY A 159 15.28 -5.93 -8.92
C GLY A 159 13.80 -6.03 -8.55
N MET A 160 13.14 -7.12 -8.91
CA MET A 160 11.74 -7.35 -8.54
C MET A 160 11.58 -7.95 -7.14
N LEU A 161 12.61 -8.58 -6.58
CA LEU A 161 12.52 -9.42 -5.37
C LEU A 161 11.97 -8.73 -4.11
N PRO A 162 12.25 -7.44 -3.82
CA PRO A 162 11.74 -6.82 -2.59
C PRO A 162 10.21 -6.81 -2.48
N ASP A 163 9.50 -6.67 -3.59
CA ASP A 163 8.02 -6.64 -3.65
C ASP A 163 7.38 -7.98 -3.22
N PRO A 164 7.74 -9.14 -3.79
CA PRO A 164 7.36 -10.44 -3.26
C PRO A 164 7.77 -10.63 -1.79
N LEU A 165 8.92 -10.12 -1.37
CA LEU A 165 9.34 -10.21 0.04
C LEU A 165 8.43 -9.38 0.97
N GLN A 166 7.94 -8.22 0.52
CA GLN A 166 6.93 -7.44 1.23
C GLN A 166 5.61 -8.20 1.34
N PHE A 167 5.20 -8.90 0.28
CA PHE A 167 4.05 -9.79 0.33
C PHE A 167 4.28 -10.95 1.32
N VAL A 168 5.43 -11.62 1.29
CA VAL A 168 5.77 -12.70 2.25
C VAL A 168 5.79 -12.17 3.68
N HIS A 169 6.31 -10.97 3.91
CA HIS A 169 6.27 -10.30 5.21
C HIS A 169 4.83 -10.10 5.73
N SER A 170 3.89 -9.77 4.83
CA SER A 170 2.47 -9.61 5.19
C SER A 170 1.79 -10.91 5.62
N LEU A 171 2.37 -12.07 5.26
CA LEU A 171 1.96 -13.41 5.70
C LEU A 171 2.72 -13.84 6.97
N TYR A 172 4.02 -13.55 7.01
CA TYR A 172 4.95 -13.98 8.05
C TYR A 172 5.75 -12.79 8.59
N LYS A 173 5.29 -12.23 9.71
CA LYS A 173 5.93 -11.09 10.39
C LYS A 173 7.11 -11.56 11.27
N ARG A 174 8.21 -12.00 10.64
CA ARG A 174 9.45 -12.47 11.32
C ARG A 174 10.68 -11.74 10.79
N GLU A 175 11.76 -11.70 11.58
CA GLU A 175 13.06 -11.22 11.09
C GLU A 175 13.66 -12.21 10.07
N PRO A 176 14.40 -11.75 9.05
CA PRO A 176 14.78 -10.36 8.76
C PRO A 176 13.73 -9.55 7.98
N LEU A 177 12.59 -10.16 7.63
CA LEU A 177 11.56 -9.54 6.79
C LEU A 177 10.96 -8.28 7.42
N VAL A 178 10.83 -8.25 8.75
CA VAL A 178 10.34 -7.06 9.47
C VAL A 178 11.30 -5.88 9.31
N THR A 179 12.60 -6.11 9.48
CA THR A 179 13.63 -5.08 9.27
C THR A 179 13.64 -4.60 7.81
N LEU A 180 13.61 -5.53 6.85
CA LEU A 180 13.54 -5.21 5.43
C LEU A 180 12.31 -4.38 5.08
N GLN A 181 11.13 -4.75 5.61
CA GLN A 181 9.89 -4.00 5.39
C GLN A 181 9.97 -2.59 5.97
N ARG A 182 10.55 -2.43 7.16
CA ARG A 182 10.71 -1.10 7.78
C ARG A 182 11.60 -0.21 6.91
N PHE A 183 12.68 -0.77 6.37
CA PHE A 183 13.55 -0.06 5.44
C PHE A 183 12.83 0.29 4.13
N HIS A 184 12.12 -0.67 3.52
CA HIS A 184 11.34 -0.46 2.30
C HIS A 184 10.33 0.68 2.47
N VAL A 185 9.54 0.65 3.53
CA VAL A 185 8.54 1.71 3.81
C VAL A 185 9.20 3.05 4.16
N TRP A 186 10.40 3.04 4.73
CA TRP A 186 11.12 4.27 5.07
C TRP A 186 11.66 4.99 3.84
N ILE A 187 12.21 4.25 2.87
CA ILE A 187 12.79 4.81 1.64
C ILE A 187 11.73 5.09 0.56
N HIS A 188 10.65 4.31 0.55
CA HIS A 188 9.58 4.45 -0.44
C HIS A 188 8.98 5.85 -0.43
N THR A 189 8.74 6.39 -1.63
CA THR A 189 8.16 7.71 -1.83
C THR A 189 6.80 7.85 -1.13
N LYS A 190 6.56 9.01 -0.53
CA LYS A 190 5.25 9.34 0.09
C LYS A 190 4.29 9.98 -0.92
N ARG A 191 4.79 10.42 -2.07
CA ARG A 191 4.01 11.11 -3.10
C ARG A 191 3.68 10.12 -4.21
N LYS A 192 2.39 9.92 -4.46
CA LYS A 192 1.90 9.13 -5.60
C LYS A 192 1.52 10.04 -6.76
N LEU A 193 1.85 9.62 -7.97
CA LEU A 193 1.40 10.27 -9.19
C LEU A 193 -0.03 9.84 -9.55
N ASN A 194 -0.70 10.60 -10.42
CA ASN A 194 -1.91 10.11 -11.07
C ASN A 194 -1.53 8.99 -12.06
N TRP A 195 -2.49 8.16 -12.44
CA TRP A 195 -2.20 6.98 -13.25
C TRP A 195 -1.65 7.33 -14.64
N GLN A 196 -2.12 8.42 -15.25
CA GLN A 196 -1.65 8.85 -16.57
C GLN A 196 -0.18 9.29 -16.54
N ILE A 197 0.17 10.22 -15.64
CA ILE A 197 1.54 10.73 -15.54
C ILE A 197 2.46 9.63 -15.00
N GLY A 198 1.96 8.82 -14.07
CA GLY A 198 2.67 7.66 -13.53
C GLY A 198 3.15 6.72 -14.62
N ILE A 199 2.23 6.15 -15.41
CA ILE A 199 2.56 5.22 -16.49
C ILE A 199 3.52 5.86 -17.50
N VAL A 200 3.25 7.10 -17.94
CA VAL A 200 4.11 7.78 -18.92
C VAL A 200 5.51 8.03 -18.36
N SER A 201 5.62 8.51 -17.12
CA SER A 201 6.91 8.78 -16.48
C SER A 201 7.71 7.50 -16.23
N GLN A 202 7.07 6.40 -15.82
CA GLN A 202 7.69 5.11 -15.62
C GLN A 202 8.16 4.49 -16.94
N ALA A 203 7.35 4.57 -18.00
CA ALA A 203 7.74 4.12 -19.33
C ALA A 203 8.91 4.94 -19.89
N ALA A 204 8.87 6.27 -19.75
CA ALA A 204 9.95 7.16 -20.17
C ALA A 204 11.24 6.90 -19.38
N PHE A 205 11.14 6.69 -18.07
CA PHE A 205 12.28 6.34 -17.22
C PHE A 205 12.91 5.01 -17.63
N ALA A 206 12.09 3.95 -17.82
CA ALA A 206 12.58 2.65 -18.26
C ALA A 206 13.26 2.73 -19.64
N ALA A 207 12.67 3.47 -20.59
CA ALA A 207 13.24 3.70 -21.90
C ALA A 207 14.57 4.46 -21.82
N LEU A 208 14.66 5.49 -20.96
CA LEU A 208 15.88 6.25 -20.74
C LEU A 208 16.99 5.37 -20.13
N VAL A 209 16.68 4.55 -19.13
CA VAL A 209 17.65 3.62 -18.54
C VAL A 209 18.14 2.61 -19.58
N ALA A 210 17.24 2.04 -20.37
CA ALA A 210 17.62 1.12 -21.44
C ALA A 210 18.51 1.80 -22.49
N ALA A 211 18.13 2.99 -22.96
CA ALA A 211 18.89 3.75 -23.95
C ALA A 211 20.28 4.14 -23.43
N THR A 212 20.36 4.65 -22.19
CA THR A 212 21.64 5.02 -21.57
C THR A 212 22.56 3.81 -21.39
N ALA A 213 22.02 2.67 -20.96
CA ALA A 213 22.79 1.43 -20.88
C ALA A 213 23.32 1.03 -22.28
N LEU A 214 22.45 0.97 -23.29
CA LEU A 214 22.84 0.58 -24.64
C LEU A 214 23.89 1.50 -25.25
N VAL A 215 23.83 2.81 -25.01
CA VAL A 215 24.82 3.78 -25.49
C VAL A 215 26.14 3.68 -24.71
N ALA A 216 26.09 3.46 -23.39
CA ALA A 216 27.29 3.43 -22.55
C ALA A 216 28.19 2.20 -22.78
N LYS A 217 27.68 1.14 -23.41
CA LYS A 217 28.45 -0.08 -23.72
C LYS A 217 28.95 -0.16 -25.17
N GLN A 218 28.58 0.81 -26.02
CA GLN A 218 29.13 0.96 -27.37
C GLN A 218 30.56 1.49 -27.31
#